data_AF-A0A1H7R770-F1
#
_entry.id   AF-A0A1H7R770-F1
#
_cell.length_a   1.000
_cell.length_b   1.000
_cell.length_c   1.000
_cell.angle_alpha   90.00
_cell.angle_beta   90.00
_cell.angle_gamma   90.00
#
_symmetry.space_group_name_H-M   'P 1'
#
loop_
_entity.id
_entity.type
_entity.pdbx_description
1 polymer ?
#
loop_
_entity_poly.entity_id
_entity_poly.type
_entity_poly.pdbx_seq_one_letter_code
_entity_poly.pdbx_strand_id
1 'polypeptide(L)'
;MTDFAPRDHPRYDPGLYAGKALGAALGLVMALLPMSAHADGWSEFHTRCLTALEALAPPVVAGLGQGEAANGSLSYDLPKGGQLLVEESPPDGLSACSVTDPTGASEAGFDTWIAEAVATGRYIPAEADTWHSNQWIEPVLALQKRHDDGNLTLRIVETHLEA
;
A
#
# COMPACT_ATOMS: atom_id res chain seq x y z
N MET A 1 -28.45 39.97 -49.33
CA MET A 1 -29.89 39.73 -49.60
C MET A 1 -30.20 38.38 -48.98
N THR A 2 -30.51 38.33 -47.69
CA THR A 2 -31.88 38.28 -47.14
C THR A 2 -32.72 37.19 -47.80
N ASP A 3 -32.95 36.10 -47.07
CA ASP A 3 -34.33 35.71 -46.81
C ASP A 3 -34.44 35.07 -45.42
N PHE A 4 -35.53 35.42 -44.75
CA PHE A 4 -35.80 35.29 -43.32
C PHE A 4 -37.17 34.62 -43.22
N ALA A 5 -37.33 33.81 -42.16
CA ALA A 5 -38.59 33.41 -41.51
C ALA A 5 -39.27 32.11 -41.99
N PRO A 6 -40.16 31.48 -41.18
CA PRO A 6 -40.44 31.72 -39.75
C PRO A 6 -40.35 30.46 -38.86
N ARG A 7 -40.13 30.72 -37.56
CA ARG A 7 -40.50 29.83 -36.46
C ARG A 7 -42.02 29.68 -36.41
N ASP A 8 -42.50 28.47 -36.16
CA ASP A 8 -43.83 28.26 -35.62
C ASP A 8 -43.77 27.31 -34.42
N HIS A 9 -44.44 27.71 -33.34
CA HIS A 9 -44.36 27.13 -32.01
C HIS A 9 -45.49 26.11 -31.81
N PRO A 10 -45.23 24.92 -31.24
CA PRO A 10 -46.31 24.13 -30.67
C PRO A 10 -46.78 24.76 -29.34
N ARG A 11 -48.09 25.00 -29.31
CA ARG A 11 -48.87 25.56 -28.21
C ARG A 11 -48.78 24.73 -26.94
N TYR A 12 -48.78 25.49 -25.85
CA TYR A 12 -49.03 25.10 -24.46
C TYR A 12 -50.41 24.45 -24.29
N ASP A 13 -50.45 23.30 -23.60
CA ASP A 13 -51.68 22.65 -23.13
C ASP A 13 -51.51 22.37 -21.61
N PRO A 14 -52.21 23.10 -20.71
CA PRO A 14 -52.08 22.91 -19.27
C PRO A 14 -53.07 21.85 -18.77
N GLY A 15 -52.66 20.59 -18.86
CA GLY A 15 -53.37 19.46 -18.29
C GLY A 15 -52.98 19.19 -16.84
N LEU A 16 -53.76 19.75 -15.93
CA LEU A 16 -54.06 19.38 -14.54
C LEU A 16 -53.22 18.29 -13.83
N TYR A 17 -52.73 18.69 -12.66
CA TYR A 17 -52.27 17.88 -11.53
C TYR A 17 -53.25 16.74 -11.17
N ALA A 18 -52.73 15.51 -11.13
CA ALA A 18 -53.27 14.45 -10.29
C ALA A 18 -52.08 13.69 -9.67
N GLY A 19 -51.80 14.02 -8.42
CA GLY A 19 -50.74 13.43 -7.64
C GLY A 19 -50.87 11.91 -7.53
N LYS A 20 -49.79 11.22 -7.88
CA LYS A 20 -49.45 9.93 -7.30
C LYS A 20 -48.03 10.05 -6.79
N ALA A 21 -47.90 10.20 -5.47
CA ALA A 21 -46.65 9.99 -4.78
C ALA A 21 -46.28 8.51 -4.96
N LEU A 22 -45.50 8.19 -6.00
CA LEU A 22 -44.71 6.97 -6.00
C LEU A 22 -43.58 7.18 -5.00
N GLY A 23 -43.76 6.66 -3.80
CA GLY A 23 -42.64 6.42 -2.89
C GLY A 23 -41.67 5.47 -3.57
N ALA A 24 -40.61 6.04 -4.16
CA ALA A 24 -39.43 5.27 -4.54
C ALA A 24 -38.76 4.80 -3.24
N ALA A 25 -39.10 3.60 -2.81
CA ALA A 25 -38.28 2.88 -1.85
C ALA A 25 -36.95 2.56 -2.55
N LEU A 26 -35.97 3.47 -2.44
CA LEU A 26 -34.57 3.13 -2.65
C LEU A 26 -34.20 2.09 -1.57
N GLY A 27 -34.40 0.82 -1.90
CA GLY A 27 -33.78 -0.28 -1.18
C GLY A 27 -32.28 -0.21 -1.40
N LEU A 28 -31.60 0.55 -0.55
CA LEU A 28 -30.15 0.55 -0.45
C LEU A 28 -29.73 -0.82 0.08
N VAL A 29 -29.54 -1.79 -0.81
CA VAL A 29 -28.83 -3.03 -0.46
C VAL A 29 -27.37 -2.63 -0.31
N MET A 30 -26.98 -2.26 0.91
CA MET A 30 -25.59 -2.34 1.31
C MET A 30 -25.20 -3.82 1.24
N ALA A 31 -24.63 -4.22 0.10
CA ALA A 31 -23.83 -5.43 0.05
C ALA A 31 -22.68 -5.19 1.03
N LEU A 32 -22.80 -5.76 2.23
CA LEU A 32 -21.68 -6.02 3.12
C LEU A 32 -20.75 -6.97 2.37
N LEU A 33 -19.92 -6.41 1.51
CA LEU A 33 -18.71 -7.08 1.08
C LEU A 33 -17.97 -7.46 2.37
N PRO A 34 -17.54 -8.71 2.54
CA PRO A 34 -16.68 -9.05 3.67
C PRO A 34 -15.48 -8.12 3.57
N MET A 35 -15.36 -7.19 4.52
CA MET A 35 -14.10 -6.52 4.76
C MET A 35 -13.15 -7.63 5.17
N SER A 36 -12.38 -8.12 4.21
CA SER A 36 -11.17 -8.90 4.48
C SER A 36 -10.26 -7.96 5.27
N ALA A 37 -10.39 -7.98 6.60
CA ALA A 37 -9.62 -7.12 7.52
C ALA A 37 -8.13 -7.49 7.58
N HIS A 38 -7.68 -8.37 6.68
CA HIS A 38 -6.28 -8.71 6.40
C HIS A 38 -5.76 -7.81 5.28
N ALA A 39 -5.76 -6.52 5.56
CA ALA A 39 -4.93 -5.54 4.92
C ALA A 39 -4.30 -4.80 6.09
N ASP A 40 -2.99 -4.91 6.25
CA ASP A 40 -2.14 -3.84 6.79
C ASP A 40 -0.66 -4.27 6.92
N GLY A 41 -0.25 -5.50 6.58
CA GLY A 41 1.18 -5.84 6.54
C GLY A 41 1.93 -4.97 5.53
N TRP A 42 1.35 -4.79 4.33
CA TRP A 42 1.87 -3.83 3.35
C TRP A 42 1.83 -2.38 3.83
N SER A 43 0.73 -1.95 4.46
CA SER A 43 0.57 -0.55 4.91
C SER A 43 1.60 -0.19 5.99
N GLU A 44 1.78 -1.09 6.96
CA GLU A 44 2.77 -0.95 8.04
C GLU A 44 4.19 -0.99 7.45
N PHE A 45 4.47 -1.92 6.53
CA PHE A 45 5.77 -2.00 5.86
C PHE A 45 6.08 -0.72 5.06
N HIS A 46 5.14 -0.26 4.24
CA HIS A 46 5.29 0.92 3.41
C HIS A 46 5.57 2.18 4.24
N THR A 47 4.81 2.35 5.32
CA THR A 47 4.88 3.54 6.19
C THR A 47 6.13 3.53 7.07
N ARG A 48 6.47 2.37 7.64
CA ARG A 48 7.50 2.28 8.69
C ARG A 48 8.88 1.94 8.16
N CYS A 49 8.95 1.12 7.12
CA CYS A 49 10.20 0.62 6.57
C CYS A 49 10.55 1.30 5.25
N LEU A 50 9.72 1.08 4.22
CA LEU A 50 10.05 1.46 2.85
C LEU A 50 10.27 2.97 2.70
N THR A 51 9.28 3.78 3.07
CA THR A 51 9.37 5.24 2.92
C THR A 51 10.53 5.82 3.74
N ALA A 52 10.83 5.23 4.91
CA ALA A 52 11.90 5.69 5.78
C ALA A 52 13.28 5.41 5.19
N LEU A 53 13.56 4.14 4.83
CA LEU A 53 14.86 3.77 4.28
C LEU A 53 15.08 4.35 2.88
N GLU A 54 14.03 4.50 2.07
CA GLU A 54 14.15 5.22 0.79
C GLU A 54 14.50 6.70 0.96
N ALA A 55 14.17 7.29 2.12
CA ALA A 55 14.55 8.63 2.50
C ALA A 55 15.87 8.69 3.31
N LEU A 56 16.60 7.58 3.41
CA LEU A 56 17.83 7.45 4.22
C LEU A 56 17.60 7.84 5.69
N ALA A 57 16.42 7.49 6.22
CA ALA A 57 16.02 7.75 7.59
C ALA A 57 15.78 6.44 8.36
N PRO A 58 15.97 6.42 9.69
CA PRO A 58 15.67 5.25 10.51
C PRO A 58 14.19 4.83 10.41
N PRO A 59 13.89 3.52 10.53
CA PRO A 59 12.51 3.04 10.55
C PRO A 59 11.60 3.69 11.59
N VAL A 60 10.33 3.87 11.25
CA VAL A 60 9.35 4.58 12.08
C VAL A 60 8.72 3.65 13.12
N VAL A 61 9.19 3.76 14.37
CA VAL A 61 8.68 2.99 15.52
C VAL A 61 7.71 3.78 16.41
N ALA A 62 7.42 5.04 16.04
CA ALA A 62 6.51 5.89 16.80
C ALA A 62 5.13 5.23 16.95
N GLY A 63 4.60 5.28 18.17
CA GLY A 63 3.30 4.71 18.53
C GLY A 63 3.29 3.21 18.85
N LEU A 64 4.43 2.50 18.71
CA LEU A 64 4.52 1.05 18.99
C LEU A 64 4.93 0.70 20.42
N GLY A 65 5.15 1.70 21.27
CA GLY A 65 5.60 1.49 22.65
C GLY A 65 7.09 1.10 22.72
N GLN A 66 7.43 0.28 23.71
CA GLN A 66 8.80 -0.17 23.94
C GLN A 66 9.06 -1.46 23.16
N GLY A 67 10.05 -1.44 22.27
CA GLY A 67 10.47 -2.63 21.55
C GLY A 67 11.25 -3.60 22.43
N GLU A 68 11.23 -4.87 22.05
CA GLU A 68 12.03 -5.93 22.65
C GLU A 68 13.35 -6.06 21.91
N ALA A 69 14.46 -5.81 22.61
CA ALA A 69 15.80 -5.95 22.06
C ALA A 69 16.26 -7.41 22.08
N ALA A 70 16.63 -7.94 20.92
CA ALA A 70 17.21 -9.26 20.78
C ALA A 70 18.20 -9.28 19.60
N ASN A 71 19.40 -9.82 19.84
CA ASN A 71 20.40 -10.10 18.80
C ASN A 71 20.73 -8.90 17.87
N GLY A 72 20.80 -7.68 18.42
CA GLY A 72 21.06 -6.47 17.60
C GLY A 72 19.86 -6.05 16.76
N SER A 73 18.65 -6.37 17.19
CA SER A 73 17.41 -5.93 16.58
C SER A 73 16.40 -5.53 17.65
N LEU A 74 15.49 -4.64 17.29
CA LEU A 74 14.34 -4.25 18.08
C LEU A 74 13.08 -4.80 17.42
N SER A 75 12.31 -5.59 18.17
CA SER A 75 11.03 -6.13 17.75
C SER A 75 9.88 -5.34 18.37
N TYR A 76 8.83 -5.08 17.60
CA TYR A 76 7.65 -4.35 18.04
C TYR A 76 6.37 -5.08 17.59
N ASP A 77 5.40 -5.17 18.49
CA ASP A 77 4.07 -5.66 18.17
C ASP A 77 3.28 -4.62 17.35
N LEU A 78 2.64 -5.08 16.27
CA LEU A 78 1.74 -4.26 15.47
C LEU A 78 0.28 -4.45 15.92
N PRO A 79 -0.59 -3.44 15.78
CA PRO A 79 -1.98 -3.47 16.28
C PRO A 79 -2.86 -4.63 15.78
N LYS A 80 -2.46 -5.31 14.71
CA LYS A 80 -3.18 -6.44 14.09
C LYS A 80 -2.48 -7.79 14.26
N GLY A 81 -1.54 -7.91 15.19
CA GLY A 81 -0.83 -9.15 15.50
C GLY A 81 0.34 -9.46 14.57
N GLY A 82 0.71 -8.53 13.68
CA GLY A 82 1.97 -8.58 12.96
C GLY A 82 3.14 -8.13 13.84
N GLN A 83 4.35 -8.28 13.32
CA GLN A 83 5.58 -7.86 13.99
C GLN A 83 6.37 -6.93 13.08
N LEU A 84 6.89 -5.84 13.63
CA LEU A 84 7.92 -5.01 13.02
C LEU A 84 9.27 -5.38 13.63
N LEU A 85 10.24 -5.75 12.80
CA LEU A 85 11.62 -5.94 13.21
C LEU A 85 12.48 -4.84 12.61
N VAL A 86 13.27 -4.18 13.45
CA VAL A 86 14.27 -3.19 13.06
C VAL A 86 15.62 -3.73 13.47
N GLU A 87 16.45 -4.09 12.49
CA GLU A 87 17.84 -4.47 12.73
C GLU A 87 18.61 -3.19 13.08
N GLU A 88 19.26 -3.17 14.24
CA GLU A 88 20.12 -2.05 14.64
C GLU A 88 21.36 -2.09 13.75
N SER A 89 21.59 -1.01 12.99
CA SER A 89 22.78 -0.88 12.16
C SER A 89 24.04 -1.07 13.01
N PRO A 90 24.91 -2.07 12.74
CA PRO A 90 26.22 -2.13 13.35
C PRO A 90 27.06 -0.92 12.87
N PRO A 91 28.21 -0.61 13.49
CA PRO A 91 29.06 0.55 13.12
C PRO A 91 29.43 0.61 11.62
N ASP A 92 29.31 -0.52 10.94
CA ASP A 92 29.63 -0.82 9.55
C ASP A 92 28.39 -1.01 8.63
N GLY A 93 27.17 -0.72 9.10
CA GLY A 93 26.17 -0.03 8.27
C GLY A 93 25.24 -0.86 7.36
N LEU A 94 24.58 -1.89 7.90
CA LEU A 94 23.40 -2.46 7.25
C LEU A 94 22.17 -2.25 8.12
N SER A 95 21.33 -1.27 7.75
CA SER A 95 20.00 -1.12 8.34
C SER A 95 19.02 -2.03 7.59
N ALA A 96 18.23 -2.80 8.34
CA ALA A 96 17.12 -3.55 7.75
C ALA A 96 15.86 -3.37 8.57
N CYS A 97 14.73 -3.42 7.86
CA CYS A 97 13.42 -3.29 8.44
C CYS A 97 12.49 -4.29 7.79
N SER A 98 11.75 -5.04 8.59
CA SER A 98 10.78 -6.00 8.10
C SER A 98 9.46 -5.96 8.86
N VAL A 99 8.39 -6.27 8.14
CA VAL A 99 7.09 -6.54 8.71
C VAL A 99 6.70 -7.96 8.42
N THR A 100 6.33 -8.69 9.46
CA THR A 100 5.87 -10.07 9.39
C THR A 100 4.38 -10.13 9.70
N ASP A 101 3.60 -10.67 8.77
CA ASP A 101 2.21 -11.06 8.96
C ASP A 101 2.15 -12.57 9.26
N PRO A 102 1.72 -12.97 10.47
CA PRO A 102 1.67 -14.38 10.85
C PRO A 102 0.56 -15.17 10.16
N THR A 103 -0.33 -14.52 9.42
CA THR A 103 -1.39 -15.20 8.67
C THR A 103 -0.90 -15.76 7.34
N GLY A 104 0.26 -15.30 6.85
CA GLY A 104 0.80 -15.69 5.54
C GLY A 104 -0.07 -15.27 4.36
N ALA A 105 -1.04 -14.37 4.58
CA ALA A 105 -1.92 -13.89 3.52
C ALA A 105 -1.12 -13.12 2.47
N SER A 106 -1.42 -13.31 1.19
CA SER A 106 -0.75 -12.56 0.12
C SER A 106 -1.10 -11.08 0.20
N GLU A 107 -0.08 -10.23 0.12
CA GLU A 107 -0.21 -8.77 0.11
C GLU A 107 -0.34 -8.23 -1.32
N ALA A 108 -1.56 -8.23 -1.86
CA ALA A 108 -1.83 -7.75 -3.23
C ALA A 108 -1.41 -6.29 -3.46
N GLY A 109 -1.40 -5.47 -2.40
CA GLY A 109 -0.92 -4.09 -2.44
C GLY A 109 0.58 -4.01 -2.75
N PHE A 110 1.39 -4.84 -2.08
CA PHE A 110 2.82 -4.98 -2.39
C PHE A 110 3.02 -5.47 -3.83
N ASP A 111 2.30 -6.52 -4.23
CA ASP A 111 2.47 -7.15 -5.55
C ASP A 111 2.18 -6.17 -6.69
N THR A 112 1.13 -5.37 -6.55
CA THR A 112 0.78 -4.33 -7.51
C THR A 112 1.86 -3.25 -7.56
N TRP A 113 2.28 -2.75 -6.39
CA TRP A 113 3.27 -1.69 -6.29
C TRP A 113 4.63 -2.09 -6.85
N ILE A 114 5.14 -3.29 -6.52
CA ILE A 114 6.46 -3.72 -7.00
C ILE A 114 6.47 -3.97 -8.51
N ALA A 115 5.35 -4.47 -9.07
CA ALA A 115 5.22 -4.62 -10.52
C ALA A 115 5.30 -3.27 -11.25
N GLU A 116 4.66 -2.23 -10.73
CA GLU A 116 4.75 -0.87 -11.27
C GLU A 116 6.15 -0.27 -11.10
N ALA A 117 6.77 -0.48 -9.92
CA ALA A 117 8.12 -0.01 -9.64
C ALA A 117 9.16 -0.67 -10.55
N VAL A 118 8.98 -1.95 -10.89
CA VAL A 118 9.80 -2.65 -11.89
C VAL A 118 9.54 -2.13 -13.30
N ALA A 119 8.27 -1.94 -13.68
CA ALA A 119 7.91 -1.44 -15.01
C ALA A 119 8.49 -0.03 -15.29
N THR A 120 8.62 0.80 -14.25
CA THR A 120 9.21 2.15 -14.34
C THR A 120 10.73 2.16 -14.18
N GLY A 121 11.34 1.00 -13.89
CA GLY A 121 12.78 0.85 -13.70
C GLY A 121 13.30 1.36 -12.36
N ARG A 122 12.41 1.70 -11.40
CA ARG A 122 12.79 2.11 -10.04
C ARG A 122 13.48 0.97 -9.30
N TYR A 123 12.97 -0.25 -9.48
CA TYR A 123 13.55 -1.48 -8.96
C TYR A 123 13.85 -2.45 -10.11
N ILE A 124 14.90 -3.25 -9.95
CA ILE A 124 15.26 -4.33 -10.88
C ILE A 124 15.17 -5.68 -10.16
N PRO A 125 14.59 -6.72 -10.78
CA PRO A 125 14.63 -8.06 -10.22
C PRO A 125 16.08 -8.54 -10.06
N ALA A 126 16.43 -9.04 -8.88
CA ALA A 126 17.76 -9.58 -8.59
C ALA A 126 17.71 -11.11 -8.48
N GLU A 127 16.77 -11.62 -7.69
CA GLU A 127 16.51 -13.04 -7.47
C GLU A 127 15.01 -13.29 -7.34
N ALA A 128 14.60 -14.54 -7.09
CA ALA A 128 13.21 -14.84 -6.75
C ALA A 128 12.77 -14.00 -5.54
N ASP A 129 11.66 -13.29 -5.70
CA ASP A 129 11.07 -12.40 -4.71
C ASP A 129 12.04 -11.38 -4.08
N THR A 130 13.06 -10.96 -4.84
CA THR A 130 14.05 -9.95 -4.43
C THR A 130 14.30 -8.93 -5.53
N TRP A 131 14.29 -7.64 -5.16
CA TRP A 131 14.47 -6.52 -6.09
C TRP A 131 15.44 -5.49 -5.55
N HIS A 132 16.35 -4.98 -6.39
CA HIS A 132 17.31 -3.94 -6.03
C HIS A 132 16.86 -2.57 -6.55
N SER A 133 17.04 -1.52 -5.77
CA SER A 133 16.81 -0.15 -6.22
C SER A 133 17.78 0.22 -7.34
N ASN A 134 17.30 0.92 -8.37
CA ASN A 134 18.07 1.24 -9.58
C ASN A 134 18.09 2.75 -9.91
N GLN A 135 17.19 3.55 -9.32
CA GLN A 135 17.00 4.97 -9.68
C GLN A 135 17.37 5.94 -8.56
N TRP A 136 18.57 5.82 -7.96
CA TRP A 136 19.17 6.81 -7.04
C TRP A 136 19.01 6.60 -5.53
N ILE A 137 19.47 5.48 -4.99
CA ILE A 137 19.72 5.39 -3.56
C ILE A 137 21.06 4.67 -3.38
N GLU A 138 22.06 5.40 -2.87
CA GLU A 138 23.26 4.81 -2.28
C GLU A 138 23.07 4.88 -0.76
N PRO A 139 23.18 3.75 -0.05
CA PRO A 139 23.38 2.39 -0.54
C PRO A 139 22.21 1.85 -1.37
N VAL A 140 22.47 0.92 -2.32
CA VAL A 140 21.40 0.19 -3.03
C VAL A 140 20.51 -0.50 -1.99
N LEU A 141 19.21 -0.36 -2.11
CA LEU A 141 18.23 -1.03 -1.25
C LEU A 141 17.77 -2.34 -1.90
N ALA A 142 17.76 -3.42 -1.11
CA ALA A 142 17.15 -4.69 -1.49
C ALA A 142 15.77 -4.83 -0.84
N LEU A 143 14.75 -4.97 -1.66
CA LEU A 143 13.41 -5.39 -1.27
C LEU A 143 13.24 -6.88 -1.39
N GLN A 144 12.60 -7.48 -0.39
CA GLN A 144 12.42 -8.92 -0.28
C GLN A 144 10.99 -9.22 0.16
N LYS A 145 10.37 -10.21 -0.48
CA LYS A 145 9.09 -10.81 -0.05
C LYS A 145 9.32 -12.29 0.21
N ARG A 146 9.03 -12.77 1.42
CA ARG A 146 9.30 -14.17 1.80
C ARG A 146 8.09 -14.81 2.46
N HIS A 147 7.86 -16.09 2.17
CA HIS A 147 6.91 -16.91 2.90
C HIS A 147 7.66 -18.01 3.64
N ASP A 148 7.73 -17.89 4.96
CA ASP A 148 8.48 -18.80 5.82
C ASP A 148 7.59 -19.25 6.97
N ASP A 149 7.53 -20.56 7.24
CA ASP A 149 6.76 -21.16 8.33
C ASP A 149 5.28 -20.72 8.41
N GLY A 150 4.66 -20.42 7.27
CA GLY A 150 3.28 -19.95 7.18
C GLY A 150 3.09 -18.45 7.40
N ASN A 151 4.17 -17.71 7.62
CA ASN A 151 4.17 -16.26 7.74
C ASN A 151 4.55 -15.60 6.42
N LEU A 152 4.08 -14.38 6.18
CA LEU A 152 4.55 -13.52 5.10
C LEU A 152 5.46 -12.44 5.71
N THR A 153 6.66 -12.28 5.18
CA THR A 153 7.59 -11.22 5.56
C THR A 153 7.87 -10.31 4.38
N LEU A 154 7.67 -9.01 4.57
CA LEU A 154 8.17 -7.96 3.69
C LEU A 154 9.38 -7.33 4.35
N ARG A 155 10.52 -7.27 3.65
CA ARG A 155 11.79 -6.75 4.19
C ARG A 155 12.44 -5.81 3.22
N ILE A 156 13.08 -4.77 3.78
CA ILE A 156 13.96 -3.86 3.07
C ILE A 156 15.30 -3.81 3.79
N VAL A 157 16.38 -3.77 3.03
CA VAL A 157 17.76 -3.85 3.52
C VAL A 157 18.58 -2.83 2.76
N GLU A 158 19.37 -2.03 3.46
CA GLU A 158 20.52 -1.37 2.84
C GLU A 158 21.51 -2.43 2.38
N THR A 159 22.15 -2.26 1.22
CA THR A 159 23.19 -3.18 0.73
C THR A 159 24.51 -2.44 0.60
N HIS A 160 25.64 -3.14 0.69
CA HIS A 160 26.95 -2.53 0.43
C HIS A 160 27.26 -2.34 -1.06
N LEU A 161 26.25 -2.42 -1.93
CA LEU A 161 26.44 -2.26 -3.37
C LEU A 161 26.33 -0.77 -3.73
N GLU A 162 27.32 -0.29 -4.48
CA GLU A 162 27.25 0.97 -5.23
C GLU A 162 26.50 0.69 -6.55
N ALA A 163 25.61 1.61 -6.95
CA ALA A 163 24.74 1.47 -8.12
C ALA A 163 25.43 1.84 -9.44
#